data_AF-A0A061NWV2-F1
#
_entry.id   AF-A0A061NWV2-F1
#
_cell.length_a   1.000
_cell.length_b   1.000
_cell.length_c   1.000
_cell.angle_alpha   90.00
_cell.angle_beta   90.00
_cell.angle_gamma   90.00
#
_symmetry.space_group_name_H-M   'P 1'
#
loop_
_entity.id
_entity.type
_entity.pdbx_description
1 polymer ?
#
loop_
_entity_poly.entity_id
_entity_poly.type
_entity_poly.pdbx_seq_one_letter_code
_entity_poly.pdbx_strand_id
1 'polypeptide(L)'
;MRRITTISTTLIVFLGLLVACGNNDEGATNFFEENRNEWPELTVIEDQIGSDFEEVNVENDKGNSRVLLYENDGNAEYKSIYILDEERLKIISIGENGEGQIYNEVIR
;
A
#
# COMPACT_ATOMS: atom_id res chain seq x y z
N MET A 1 -6.67 -19.91 63.91
CA MET A 1 -6.59 -19.88 62.42
C MET A 1 -7.61 -18.88 61.91
N ARG A 2 -7.17 -17.95 61.04
CA ARG A 2 -7.88 -16.96 60.18
C ARG A 2 -7.23 -15.57 60.41
N ARG A 3 -6.25 -15.10 59.62
CA ARG A 3 -6.30 -14.56 58.22
C ARG A 3 -7.24 -13.32 58.16
N ILE A 4 -6.94 -12.11 57.65
CA ILE A 4 -5.93 -11.59 56.72
C ILE A 4 -5.71 -10.07 56.99
N THR A 5 -4.49 -9.67 56.66
CA THR A 5 -3.82 -8.40 56.33
C THR A 5 -4.61 -7.22 55.69
N THR A 6 -4.13 -6.02 56.04
CA THR A 6 -4.22 -4.66 55.46
C THR A 6 -4.23 -4.57 53.94
N ILE A 7 -5.05 -3.68 53.33
CA ILE A 7 -4.76 -3.08 52.01
C ILE A 7 -5.21 -1.62 51.97
N SER A 8 -4.22 -0.72 52.09
CA SER A 8 -4.28 0.70 51.78
C SER A 8 -4.51 0.87 50.28
N THR A 9 -5.59 1.55 49.89
CA THR A 9 -5.96 1.76 48.49
C THR A 9 -5.14 2.94 47.94
N THR A 10 -4.00 2.65 47.32
CA THR A 10 -3.21 3.65 46.60
C THR A 10 -3.85 3.92 45.26
N LEU A 11 -4.42 5.12 45.11
CA LEU A 11 -4.99 5.66 43.88
C LEU A 11 -3.86 5.92 42.88
N ILE A 12 -3.65 5.01 41.92
CA ILE A 12 -2.71 5.19 40.81
C ILE A 12 -3.45 5.95 39.71
N VAL A 13 -3.15 7.24 39.58
CA VAL A 13 -3.56 8.06 38.44
C VAL A 13 -2.69 7.64 37.25
N PHE A 14 -3.25 6.80 36.39
CA PHE A 14 -2.66 6.49 35.08
C PHE A 14 -2.84 7.72 34.18
N LEU A 15 -1.85 8.62 34.20
CA LEU A 15 -1.73 9.68 33.21
C LEU A 15 -1.12 9.06 31.94
N GLY A 16 -1.98 8.42 31.14
CA GLY A 16 -1.63 7.93 29.82
C GLY A 16 -1.48 9.10 28.85
N LEU A 17 -0.27 9.62 28.70
CA LEU A 17 0.12 10.35 27.51
C LEU A 17 0.38 9.31 26.43
N LEU A 18 -0.67 8.95 25.68
CA LEU A 18 -0.48 8.36 24.36
C LEU A 18 0.08 9.47 23.47
N VAL A 19 1.38 9.41 23.26
CA VAL A 19 2.03 10.13 22.16
C VAL A 19 1.46 9.52 20.89
N ALA A 20 0.52 10.24 20.27
CA ALA A 20 0.10 9.97 18.91
C ALA A 20 1.26 10.40 18.00
N CYS A 21 2.08 9.44 17.59
CA CYS A 21 2.91 9.64 16.40
C CYS A 21 1.95 9.81 15.23
N GLY A 22 1.95 11.01 14.64
CA GLY A 22 1.29 11.23 13.36
C GLY A 22 2.04 10.42 12.32
N ASN A 23 1.44 9.32 11.89
CA ASN A 23 1.87 8.60 10.71
C ASN A 23 1.40 9.42 9.52
N ASN A 24 2.35 10.07 8.85
CA ASN A 24 2.12 10.60 7.52
C ASN A 24 2.29 9.42 6.56
N ASP A 25 1.25 8.58 6.45
CA ASP A 25 1.11 7.55 5.41
C ASP A 25 0.81 8.25 4.06
N GLU A 26 1.76 9.06 3.59
CA GLU A 26 1.55 10.07 2.53
C GLU A 26 2.23 9.71 1.18
N GLY A 27 2.71 8.48 1.01
CA GLY A 27 3.43 8.06 -0.19
C GLY A 27 2.51 7.63 -1.34
N ALA A 28 2.06 6.37 -1.31
CA ALA A 28 1.36 5.77 -2.44
C ALA A 28 -0.08 6.27 -2.63
N THR A 29 -0.85 6.47 -1.57
CA THR A 29 -2.25 6.91 -1.68
C THR A 29 -2.35 8.25 -2.42
N ASN A 30 -1.48 9.21 -2.07
CA ASN A 30 -1.35 10.48 -2.77
C ASN A 30 -0.97 10.30 -4.25
N PHE A 31 -0.08 9.34 -4.56
CA PHE A 31 0.29 9.06 -5.96
C PHE A 31 -0.91 8.65 -6.81
N PHE A 32 -1.77 7.74 -6.31
CA PHE A 32 -2.97 7.32 -7.03
C PHE A 32 -3.95 8.49 -7.22
N GLU A 33 -4.19 9.29 -6.19
CA GLU A 33 -5.09 10.44 -6.25
C GLU A 33 -4.64 11.50 -7.26
N GLU A 34 -3.33 11.81 -7.28
CA GLU A 34 -2.76 12.82 -8.16
C GLU A 34 -2.80 12.41 -9.64
N ASN A 35 -2.60 11.11 -9.94
CA ASN A 35 -2.36 10.63 -11.31
C ASN A 35 -3.55 9.93 -11.96
N ARG A 36 -4.57 9.48 -11.20
CA ARG A 36 -5.71 8.68 -11.71
C ARG A 36 -6.42 9.30 -12.92
N ASN A 37 -6.49 10.62 -13.00
CA ASN A 37 -7.17 11.30 -14.11
C ASN A 37 -6.44 11.13 -15.45
N GLU A 38 -5.11 11.08 -15.42
CA GLU A 38 -4.27 10.96 -16.60
C GLU A 38 -3.93 9.50 -16.91
N TRP A 39 -3.91 8.66 -15.88
CA TRP A 39 -3.43 7.27 -15.95
C TRP A 39 -4.59 6.30 -15.68
N PRO A 40 -5.37 5.92 -16.73
CA PRO A 40 -6.53 5.03 -16.61
C PRO A 40 -6.30 3.76 -15.81
N GLU A 41 -5.14 3.16 -16.00
CA GLU A 41 -4.77 1.89 -15.40
C GLU A 41 -4.78 1.95 -13.89
N LEU A 42 -4.55 3.12 -13.26
CA LEU A 42 -4.49 3.25 -11.81
C LEU A 42 -5.81 2.89 -11.15
N THR A 43 -6.95 3.16 -11.81
CA THR A 43 -8.26 2.72 -11.29
C THR A 43 -8.34 1.20 -11.25
N VAL A 44 -7.90 0.52 -12.30
CA VAL A 44 -7.94 -0.95 -12.37
C VAL A 44 -6.92 -1.57 -11.42
N ILE A 45 -5.72 -0.98 -11.32
CA ILE A 45 -4.69 -1.42 -10.38
C ILE A 45 -5.23 -1.37 -8.95
N GLU A 46 -5.81 -0.24 -8.54
CA GLU A 46 -6.38 -0.08 -7.20
C GLU A 46 -7.49 -1.10 -6.92
N ASP A 47 -8.35 -1.37 -7.91
CA ASP A 47 -9.40 -2.38 -7.78
C ASP A 47 -8.83 -3.81 -7.64
N GLN A 48 -7.67 -4.11 -8.24
CA GLN A 48 -7.09 -5.46 -8.24
C GLN A 48 -6.16 -5.73 -7.05
N ILE A 49 -5.32 -4.76 -6.68
CA ILE A 49 -4.26 -4.94 -5.67
C ILE A 49 -4.27 -3.87 -4.58
N GLY A 50 -5.22 -2.93 -4.61
CA GLY A 50 -5.27 -1.81 -3.67
C GLY A 50 -4.32 -0.66 -4.06
N SER A 51 -4.29 0.36 -3.20
CA SER A 51 -3.42 1.54 -3.32
C SER A 51 -2.63 1.81 -2.03
N ASP A 52 -2.74 0.94 -1.04
CA ASP A 52 -2.11 1.05 0.28
C ASP A 52 -0.70 0.46 0.23
N PHE A 53 0.18 1.16 -0.49
CA PHE A 53 1.59 0.84 -0.59
C PHE A 53 2.43 1.88 0.16
N GLU A 54 3.59 1.49 0.65
CA GLU A 54 4.54 2.47 1.20
C GLU A 54 5.11 3.35 0.08
N GLU A 55 5.49 2.73 -1.05
CA GLU A 55 6.09 3.41 -2.20
C GLU A 55 5.54 2.90 -3.53
N VAL A 56 5.39 3.82 -4.50
CA VAL A 56 5.10 3.52 -5.91
C VAL A 56 6.19 4.13 -6.76
N ASN A 57 7.00 3.26 -7.37
CA ASN A 57 8.12 3.65 -8.21
C ASN A 57 7.74 3.61 -9.69
N VAL A 58 7.91 4.75 -10.38
CA VAL A 58 7.72 4.84 -11.84
C VAL A 58 9.01 4.41 -12.54
N GLU A 59 9.11 3.12 -12.85
CA GLU A 59 10.27 2.53 -13.53
C GLU A 59 10.36 2.92 -15.01
N ASN A 60 9.21 3.13 -15.66
CA ASN A 60 9.15 3.64 -17.03
C ASN A 60 7.85 4.41 -17.28
N ASP A 61 7.94 5.51 -18.03
CA ASP A 61 6.81 6.27 -18.58
C ASP A 61 7.19 6.84 -19.96
N LYS A 62 7.85 6.02 -20.77
CA LYS A 62 8.35 6.41 -22.09
C LYS A 62 8.18 5.26 -23.06
N GLY A 63 8.10 5.59 -24.35
CA GLY A 63 8.14 4.60 -25.42
C GLY A 63 6.97 3.62 -25.38
N ASN A 64 5.74 4.14 -25.31
CA ASN A 64 4.49 3.38 -25.40
C ASN A 64 4.26 2.36 -24.27
N SER A 65 4.95 2.51 -23.14
CA SER A 65 4.61 1.75 -21.95
C SER A 65 4.81 2.55 -20.68
N ARG A 66 3.99 2.24 -19.67
CA ARG A 66 4.19 2.63 -18.29
C ARG A 66 4.45 1.40 -17.44
N VAL A 67 5.48 1.46 -16.61
CA VAL A 67 5.87 0.36 -15.72
C VAL A 67 5.98 0.91 -14.31
N LEU A 68 5.18 0.37 -13.41
CA LEU A 68 5.13 0.78 -12.01
C LEU A 68 5.50 -0.40 -11.12
N LEU A 69 6.31 -0.13 -10.10
CA LEU A 69 6.71 -1.07 -9.06
C LEU A 69 6.11 -0.62 -7.73
N TYR A 70 5.51 -1.55 -6.99
CA TYR A 70 4.81 -1.27 -5.73
C TYR A 70 5.54 -1.98 -4.60
N GLU A 71 5.90 -1.21 -3.57
CA GLU A 71 6.75 -1.70 -2.47
C GLU A 71 6.10 -1.47 -1.12
N ASN A 72 6.32 -2.44 -0.22
CA ASN A 72 5.97 -2.39 1.20
C ASN A 72 7.15 -2.89 2.02
N ASP A 73 7.48 -2.19 3.11
CA ASP A 73 8.62 -2.52 3.98
C ASP A 73 9.95 -2.63 3.19
N GLY A 74 10.09 -1.84 2.12
CA GLY A 74 11.24 -1.86 1.20
C GLY A 74 11.35 -3.13 0.33
N ASN A 75 10.29 -3.92 0.21
CA ASN A 75 10.24 -5.10 -0.65
C ASN A 75 9.24 -4.88 -1.78
N ALA A 76 9.66 -5.17 -3.02
CA ALA A 76 8.77 -5.12 -4.17
C ALA A 76 7.75 -6.28 -4.12
N GLU A 77 6.47 -5.93 -4.05
CA GLU A 77 5.37 -6.90 -3.94
C GLU A 77 4.68 -7.10 -5.29
N TYR A 78 4.49 -6.02 -6.04
CA TYR A 78 3.80 -6.04 -7.32
C TYR A 78 4.52 -5.23 -8.39
N LYS A 79 4.26 -5.60 -9.64
CA LYS A 79 4.65 -4.84 -10.82
C LYS A 79 3.47 -4.74 -11.78
N SER A 80 3.25 -3.55 -12.32
CA SER A 80 2.30 -3.33 -13.41
C SER A 80 3.01 -2.89 -14.69
N ILE A 81 2.45 -3.29 -15.81
CA ILE A 81 2.90 -2.89 -17.15
C ILE A 81 1.64 -2.49 -17.92
N TYR A 82 1.56 -1.24 -18.32
CA TYR A 82 0.52 -0.72 -19.18
C TYR A 82 1.10 -0.39 -20.56
N ILE A 83 0.53 -0.98 -21.61
CA ILE A 83 0.91 -0.70 -23.00
C ILE A 83 -0.12 0.29 -23.55
N LEU A 84 0.30 1.51 -23.87
CA LEU A 84 -0.62 2.62 -24.12
C LEU A 84 -1.44 2.39 -25.39
N ASP A 85 -0.80 2.03 -26.50
CA ASP A 85 -1.48 1.81 -27.78
C ASP A 85 -2.40 0.58 -27.79
N GLU A 86 -2.12 -0.42 -26.95
CA GLU A 86 -2.95 -1.62 -26.83
C GLU A 86 -4.02 -1.48 -25.74
N GLU A 87 -3.93 -0.40 -24.95
CA GLU A 87 -4.71 -0.17 -23.74
C GLU A 87 -4.76 -1.41 -22.82
N ARG A 88 -3.65 -2.17 -22.83
CA ARG A 88 -3.52 -3.45 -22.14
C ARG A 88 -2.76 -3.26 -20.84
N LEU A 89 -3.39 -3.65 -19.75
CA LEU A 89 -2.80 -3.67 -18.42
C LEU A 89 -2.45 -5.09 -18.02
N LYS A 90 -1.20 -5.27 -17.57
CA LYS A 90 -0.74 -6.47 -16.90
C LYS A 90 -0.33 -6.15 -15.47
N ILE A 91 -0.76 -6.96 -14.51
CA ILE A 91 -0.34 -6.88 -13.10
C ILE A 91 0.23 -8.23 -12.68
N ILE A 92 1.38 -8.21 -12.02
CA ILE A 92 2.14 -9.39 -11.62
C ILE A 92 2.50 -9.26 -10.14
N SER A 93 2.20 -10.30 -9.36
CA SER A 93 2.78 -10.52 -8.04
C SER A 93 4.23 -10.94 -8.21
N ILE A 94 5.14 -10.24 -7.55
CA ILE A 94 6.59 -10.49 -7.61
C ILE A 94 7.22 -10.64 -6.22
N GLY A 95 6.43 -10.49 -5.15
CA GLY A 95 6.89 -10.64 -3.78
C GLY A 95 7.12 -12.10 -3.36
N GLU A 96 7.72 -12.28 -2.17
CA GLU A 96 8.16 -13.59 -1.66
C GLU A 96 7.03 -14.60 -1.46
N ASN A 97 5.79 -14.12 -1.26
CA ASN A 97 4.63 -14.97 -0.98
C ASN A 97 3.95 -15.54 -2.24
N GLY A 98 4.45 -15.20 -3.43
CA GLY A 98 4.01 -15.79 -4.68
C GLY A 98 4.38 -14.95 -5.91
N GLU A 99 4.89 -15.63 -6.93
CA GLU A 99 5.13 -15.05 -8.25
C GLU A 99 4.01 -15.46 -9.20
N GLY A 100 3.33 -14.50 -9.83
CA GLY A 100 2.23 -14.85 -10.73
C GLY A 100 1.51 -13.67 -11.35
N GLN A 101 0.95 -13.90 -12.53
CA GLN A 101 0.07 -12.93 -13.18
C GLN A 101 -1.25 -12.84 -12.42
N ILE A 102 -1.59 -11.63 -11.97
CA ILE A 102 -2.87 -11.31 -11.32
C ILE A 102 -3.88 -10.86 -12.36
N TYR A 103 -3.45 -10.02 -13.30
CA TYR A 103 -4.32 -9.37 -14.28
C TYR A 103 -3.62 -9.24 -15.64
N ASN A 104 -4.36 -9.38 -16.75
CA ASN A 104 -3.83 -9.19 -18.10
C ASN A 104 -4.95 -8.97 -19.14
N GLU A 105 -5.54 -7.78 -19.16
CA GLU A 105 -6.67 -7.47 -20.03
C GLU A 105 -6.51 -6.12 -20.73
N VAL A 106 -7.28 -5.93 -21.80
CA VAL A 106 -7.50 -4.61 -22.41
C VAL A 106 -8.55 -3.88 -21.58
N ILE A 107 -8.26 -2.64 -21.17
CA ILE A 107 -9.07 -1.91 -20.17
C ILE A 107 -9.81 -0.69 -20.73
N ARG A 108 -9.70 -0.43 -22.04
CA ARG A 108 -10.44 0.61 -22.76
C ARG A 108 -10.85 0.15 -24.15
#